data_AF-A0A9Q1LF24-F1
#
_entry.id   AF-A0A9Q1LF24-F1
#
_cell.length_a   1.000
_cell.length_b   1.000
_cell.length_c   1.000
_cell.angle_alpha   90.00
_cell.angle_beta   90.00
_cell.angle_gamma   90.00
#
_symmetry.space_group_name_H-M   'P 1'
#
loop_
_entity.id
_entity.type
_entity.pdbx_description
1 polymer ?
#
loop_
_entity_poly.entity_id
_entity_poly.type
_entity_poly.pdbx_seq_one_letter_code
_entity_poly.pdbx_strand_id
1 'polypeptide(L)'
;MATLQSLAFSPALSQTSHQPRSLLGIASGVVHQSAGSSFNGQRLYLPRSRFTSNIQNQKMTRLSIMMVQPKIQFIQGTDEQTIPDVKLTKSRDGANGMAIFRFDQPSVFDSSGEVGDITGFYMIDEEGVLTSVDVNAKFVNGKPAGIEAKYIMRTPREWDRFMRFMERYANSNGLQFVKS
;
A
#
# COMPACT_ATOMS: atom_id res chain seq x y z
N MET A 1 37.49 -31.91 15.72
CA MET A 1 37.87 -32.66 16.95
C MET A 1 37.15 -32.03 18.14
N ALA A 2 36.00 -32.57 18.54
CA ALA A 2 35.27 -32.39 19.83
C ALA A 2 33.88 -33.04 19.68
N THR A 3 33.28 -33.56 20.76
CA THR A 3 32.20 -34.57 20.69
C THR A 3 31.17 -34.49 21.84
N LEU A 4 29.92 -34.89 21.55
CA LEU A 4 28.84 -35.32 22.48
C LEU A 4 28.26 -34.21 23.42
N GLN A 5 27.06 -34.32 24.01
CA GLN A 5 26.16 -35.48 24.24
C GLN A 5 24.65 -35.05 24.35
N SER A 6 23.72 -36.01 24.50
CA SER A 6 22.25 -35.81 24.52
C SER A 6 21.58 -36.42 25.76
N LEU A 7 20.51 -35.77 26.28
CA LEU A 7 19.49 -36.26 27.22
C LEU A 7 18.21 -35.39 27.07
N ALA A 8 17.00 -35.73 27.53
CA ALA A 8 16.22 -36.98 27.51
C ALA A 8 14.73 -36.61 27.79
N PHE A 9 13.76 -37.47 27.43
CA PHE A 9 12.31 -37.23 27.58
C PHE A 9 11.78 -37.35 29.03
N SER A 10 10.61 -36.73 29.31
CA SER A 10 9.60 -37.23 30.27
C SER A 10 8.25 -36.50 30.14
N PRO A 11 7.12 -37.22 29.90
CA PRO A 11 5.77 -36.81 30.27
C PRO A 11 5.19 -37.70 31.41
N ALA A 12 4.23 -37.19 32.18
CA ALA A 12 3.54 -37.95 33.24
C ALA A 12 2.02 -38.01 33.01
N LEU A 13 1.42 -39.14 33.38
CA LEU A 13 0.01 -39.53 33.19
C LEU A 13 -0.71 -39.77 34.53
N SER A 14 -2.03 -39.57 34.54
CA SER A 14 -3.03 -40.23 35.41
C SER A 14 -4.43 -39.94 34.80
N GLN A 15 -5.29 -40.88 34.38
CA GLN A 15 -5.95 -42.03 35.05
C GLN A 15 -6.75 -41.57 36.30
N THR A 16 -8.06 -41.78 36.50
CA THR A 16 -9.03 -42.88 36.26
C THR A 16 -10.49 -42.30 36.23
N SER A 17 -11.66 -42.98 36.04
CA SER A 17 -12.13 -44.23 35.36
C SER A 17 -13.71 -44.30 35.49
N HIS A 18 -14.34 -45.41 35.05
CA HIS A 18 -15.70 -45.93 35.38
C HIS A 18 -17.01 -45.33 34.79
N GLN A 19 -17.56 -46.08 33.82
CA GLN A 19 -19.00 -46.33 33.57
C GLN A 19 -19.47 -47.55 34.43
N PRO A 20 -20.79 -47.87 34.68
CA PRO A 20 -21.76 -48.22 33.62
C PRO A 20 -23.32 -48.15 33.87
N ARG A 21 -24.07 -48.30 32.76
CA ARG A 21 -25.40 -49.00 32.54
C ARG A 21 -26.73 -48.67 33.29
N SER A 22 -27.72 -48.30 32.46
CA SER A 22 -29.04 -48.98 32.18
C SER A 22 -30.37 -48.70 32.93
N LEU A 23 -31.37 -48.31 32.10
CA LEU A 23 -32.78 -48.76 31.97
C LEU A 23 -33.97 -48.22 32.80
N LEU A 24 -34.96 -47.73 32.01
CA LEU A 24 -36.45 -47.82 32.09
C LEU A 24 -37.25 -47.28 33.30
N GLY A 25 -38.22 -46.40 33.02
CA GLY A 25 -39.35 -46.05 33.88
C GLY A 25 -40.39 -45.20 33.14
N ILE A 26 -41.67 -45.59 33.18
CA ILE A 26 -42.80 -44.94 32.47
C ILE A 26 -43.74 -44.29 33.50
N ALA A 27 -44.16 -43.04 33.26
CA ALA A 27 -45.43 -42.50 33.77
C ALA A 27 -45.91 -41.33 32.89
N SER A 28 -47.23 -41.27 32.63
CA SER A 28 -47.87 -40.29 31.74
C SER A 28 -48.25 -38.99 32.46
N GLY A 29 -48.31 -37.88 31.72
CA GLY A 29 -48.86 -36.60 32.20
C GLY A 29 -49.13 -35.64 31.03
N VAL A 30 -50.38 -35.19 30.88
CA VAL A 30 -50.85 -34.30 29.80
C VAL A 30 -50.53 -32.84 30.11
N VAL A 31 -50.25 -32.02 29.08
CA VAL A 31 -50.86 -30.68 28.82
C VAL A 31 -50.19 -30.02 27.60
N HIS A 32 -51.00 -29.39 26.74
CA HIS A 32 -50.52 -28.60 25.59
C HIS A 32 -49.92 -27.26 26.04
N GLN A 33 -48.84 -26.82 25.39
CA GLN A 33 -48.85 -25.60 24.54
C GLN A 33 -47.51 -25.33 23.84
N SER A 34 -47.60 -24.60 22.74
CA SER A 34 -46.52 -24.24 21.81
C SER A 34 -45.55 -23.19 22.34
N ALA A 35 -44.25 -23.37 22.10
CA ALA A 35 -43.26 -22.29 22.05
C ALA A 35 -42.14 -22.64 21.04
N GLY A 36 -41.55 -21.62 20.40
CA GLY A 36 -40.73 -21.79 19.20
C GLY A 36 -39.35 -22.42 19.39
N SER A 37 -38.91 -23.16 18.37
CA SER A 37 -37.53 -23.63 18.22
C SER A 37 -36.57 -22.46 18.03
N SER A 38 -35.77 -22.13 19.04
CA SER A 38 -34.62 -21.23 18.89
C SER A 38 -33.35 -22.03 18.57
N PHE A 39 -33.05 -22.14 17.27
CA PHE A 39 -31.84 -22.80 16.77
C PHE A 39 -30.63 -21.86 16.95
N ASN A 40 -30.02 -21.85 18.14
CA ASN A 40 -28.77 -21.13 18.40
C ASN A 40 -27.56 -21.89 17.81
N GLY A 41 -27.51 -21.96 16.47
CA GLY A 41 -26.43 -22.53 15.68
C GLY A 41 -25.80 -21.50 14.75
N GLN A 42 -25.17 -20.45 15.30
CA GLN A 42 -24.57 -19.39 14.49
C GLN A 42 -23.14 -19.74 14.06
N ARG A 43 -22.99 -20.24 12.84
CA ARG A 43 -21.67 -20.33 12.17
C ARG A 43 -21.11 -18.93 11.94
N LEU A 44 -19.86 -18.72 12.32
CA LEU A 44 -19.10 -17.51 11.97
C LEU A 44 -18.77 -17.54 10.48
N TYR A 45 -19.49 -16.75 9.69
CA TYR A 45 -19.13 -16.45 8.30
C TYR A 45 -18.25 -15.21 8.27
N LEU A 46 -16.93 -15.40 8.17
CA LEU A 46 -16.02 -14.35 7.76
C LEU A 46 -16.28 -14.02 6.28
N PRO A 47 -16.65 -12.79 5.91
CA PRO A 47 -16.68 -12.40 4.51
C PRO A 47 -15.27 -12.41 3.96
N ARG A 48 -14.97 -13.41 3.12
CA ARG A 48 -13.76 -13.47 2.29
C ARG A 48 -13.71 -12.21 1.43
N SER A 49 -12.92 -11.22 1.83
CA SER A 49 -12.67 -10.02 1.04
C SER A 49 -11.99 -10.43 -0.27
N ARG A 50 -12.79 -10.54 -1.33
CA ARG A 50 -12.29 -10.65 -2.69
C ARG A 50 -12.00 -9.21 -3.12
N PHE A 51 -10.72 -8.88 -3.24
CA PHE A 51 -10.32 -7.70 -4.00
C PHE A 51 -10.65 -7.94 -5.48
N THR A 52 -11.90 -7.67 -5.85
CA THR A 52 -12.30 -7.50 -7.24
C THR A 52 -12.00 -6.05 -7.61
N SER A 53 -10.99 -5.84 -8.46
CA SER A 53 -10.73 -4.56 -9.12
C SER A 53 -11.92 -4.23 -10.03
N ASN A 54 -12.94 -3.62 -9.47
CA ASN A 54 -14.14 -3.24 -10.20
C ASN A 54 -13.84 -1.97 -11.01
N ILE A 55 -13.39 -2.16 -12.25
CA ILE A 55 -13.35 -1.10 -13.26
C ILE A 55 -14.81 -0.77 -13.60
N GLN A 56 -15.44 0.04 -12.75
CA GLN A 56 -16.66 0.73 -13.08
C GLN A 56 -16.29 2.16 -13.46
N ASN A 57 -16.44 2.40 -14.76
CA ASN A 57 -16.39 3.70 -15.42
C ASN A 57 -17.49 4.62 -14.86
N GLN A 58 -17.31 5.09 -13.63
CA GLN A 58 -18.20 6.05 -13.00
C GLN A 58 -17.92 7.42 -13.60
N LYS A 59 -18.82 7.81 -14.49
CA LYS A 59 -18.96 9.12 -15.12
C LYS A 59 -18.95 10.22 -14.05
N MET A 60 -17.75 10.69 -13.67
CA MET A 60 -17.52 11.59 -12.54
C MET A 60 -17.85 13.05 -12.87
N THR A 61 -19.11 13.30 -13.26
CA THR A 61 -19.67 14.66 -13.30
C THR A 61 -20.17 15.02 -11.89
N ARG A 62 -19.24 15.25 -10.96
CA ARG A 62 -19.57 15.84 -9.65
C ARG A 62 -18.42 16.71 -9.13
N LEU A 63 -18.65 18.02 -9.18
CA LEU A 63 -17.84 19.09 -8.59
C LEU A 63 -16.43 19.21 -9.19
N SER A 64 -16.30 20.13 -10.14
CA SER A 64 -15.01 20.70 -10.58
C SER A 64 -14.39 21.55 -9.45
N ILE A 65 -13.94 20.90 -8.38
CA ILE A 65 -12.76 21.37 -7.65
C ILE A 65 -11.70 21.58 -8.72
N MET A 66 -11.05 22.76 -8.72
CA MET A 66 -10.17 23.20 -9.80
C MET A 66 -9.20 22.07 -10.15
N MET A 67 -9.35 21.46 -11.34
CA MET A 67 -8.60 20.27 -11.74
C MET A 67 -7.14 20.64 -12.03
N VAL A 68 -6.37 20.80 -10.94
CA VAL A 68 -4.92 20.95 -10.98
C VAL A 68 -4.37 19.65 -11.54
N GLN A 69 -3.94 19.69 -12.80
CA GLN A 69 -3.32 18.54 -13.42
C GLN A 69 -2.08 18.13 -12.60
N PRO A 70 -1.94 16.84 -12.28
CA PRO A 70 -0.85 16.35 -11.45
C PRO A 70 0.47 16.55 -12.20
N LYS A 71 1.42 17.22 -11.59
CA LYS A 71 2.64 17.67 -12.25
C LYS A 71 3.86 17.62 -11.34
N ILE A 72 5.02 17.56 -11.97
CA ILE A 72 6.32 17.56 -11.32
C ILE A 72 7.02 18.87 -11.67
N GLN A 73 7.73 19.45 -10.70
CA GLN A 73 8.58 20.62 -10.91
C GLN A 73 9.92 20.42 -10.20
N PHE A 74 11.02 20.86 -10.82
CA PHE A 74 12.32 21.05 -10.18
C PHE A 74 12.57 22.49 -9.73
N ILE A 75 11.81 23.41 -10.33
CA ILE A 75 11.87 24.85 -10.11
C ILE A 75 10.43 25.33 -10.02
N GLN A 76 10.09 26.06 -8.95
CA GLN A 76 8.71 26.45 -8.69
C GLN A 76 8.16 27.32 -9.82
N GLY A 77 7.06 26.87 -10.42
CA GLY A 77 6.42 27.53 -11.56
C GLY A 77 6.75 26.92 -12.93
N THR A 78 7.80 26.11 -13.05
CA THR A 78 8.15 25.41 -14.30
C THR A 78 7.81 23.93 -14.23
N ASP A 79 6.90 23.52 -15.11
CA ASP A 79 6.40 22.15 -15.20
C ASP A 79 7.37 21.27 -16.00
N GLU A 80 7.88 20.20 -15.37
CA GLU A 80 8.76 19.23 -16.01
C GLU A 80 7.96 18.33 -16.96
N GLN A 81 8.34 18.35 -18.24
CA GLN A 81 7.65 17.60 -19.30
C GLN A 81 8.16 16.15 -19.44
N THR A 82 9.35 15.88 -18.92
CA THR A 82 10.00 14.57 -19.05
C THR A 82 9.39 13.59 -18.07
N ILE A 83 8.92 12.45 -18.58
CA ILE A 83 8.28 11.44 -17.76
C ILE A 83 9.35 10.56 -17.09
N PRO A 84 9.36 10.42 -15.76
CA PRO A 84 10.40 9.67 -15.05
C PRO A 84 10.15 8.17 -15.01
N ASP A 85 11.25 7.41 -15.00
CA ASP A 85 11.27 6.06 -14.45
C ASP A 85 11.11 6.13 -12.92
N VAL A 86 10.06 5.49 -12.38
CA VAL A 86 9.76 5.51 -10.94
C VAL A 86 9.96 4.14 -10.32
N LYS A 87 10.93 4.04 -9.39
CA LYS A 87 11.18 2.84 -8.59
C LYS A 87 10.71 3.05 -7.14
N LEU A 88 9.67 2.32 -6.76
CA LEU A 88 9.17 2.28 -5.39
C LEU A 88 9.87 1.16 -4.60
N THR A 89 10.40 1.50 -3.43
CA THR A 89 11.04 0.57 -2.48
C THR A 89 10.35 0.69 -1.12
N LYS A 90 10.14 -0.44 -0.44
CA LYS A 90 9.59 -0.47 0.92
C LYS A 90 10.47 -1.33 1.82
N SER A 91 10.67 -0.89 3.06
CA SER A 91 11.41 -1.64 4.07
C SER A 91 10.68 -2.94 4.45
N ARG A 92 11.40 -3.95 4.98
CA ARG A 92 10.85 -5.27 5.27
C ARG A 92 9.81 -5.28 6.40
N ASP A 93 10.03 -4.43 7.40
CA ASP A 93 9.11 -4.08 8.49
C ASP A 93 7.95 -3.20 8.00
N GLY A 94 8.09 -2.56 6.84
CA GLY A 94 7.05 -1.80 6.18
C GLY A 94 6.79 -0.40 6.74
N ALA A 95 7.56 0.04 7.75
CA ALA A 95 7.42 1.37 8.34
C ALA A 95 7.95 2.48 7.42
N ASN A 96 9.00 2.21 6.63
CA ASN A 96 9.63 3.18 5.75
C ASN A 96 9.45 2.81 4.28
N GLY A 97 9.09 3.79 3.47
CA GLY A 97 9.03 3.74 2.01
C GLY A 97 9.99 4.73 1.39
N MET A 98 10.42 4.48 0.15
CA MET A 98 11.17 5.42 -0.66
C MET A 98 10.79 5.26 -2.12
N ALA A 99 10.44 6.36 -2.78
CA ALA A 99 10.33 6.43 -4.23
C ALA A 99 11.60 7.08 -4.79
N ILE A 100 12.17 6.46 -5.82
CA ILE A 100 13.29 7.00 -6.60
C ILE A 100 12.75 7.34 -7.99
N PHE A 101 12.91 8.58 -8.41
CA PHE A 101 12.54 9.08 -9.72
C PHE A 101 13.80 9.30 -10.55
N ARG A 102 13.80 8.86 -11.81
CA ARG A 102 14.91 9.06 -12.74
C ARG A 102 14.39 9.69 -14.02
N PHE A 103 14.95 10.86 -14.34
CA PHE A 103 14.66 11.59 -15.55
C PHE A 103 15.90 11.51 -16.43
N ASP A 104 15.78 10.93 -17.62
CA ASP A 104 16.82 11.00 -18.66
C ASP A 104 16.53 12.23 -19.52
N GLN A 105 17.52 13.11 -19.69
CA GLN A 105 17.39 14.38 -20.43
C GLN A 105 16.19 15.26 -20.00
N PRO A 106 16.07 15.64 -18.69
CA PRO A 106 14.97 16.46 -18.22
C PRO A 106 14.95 17.88 -18.82
N SER A 107 13.76 18.36 -19.14
CA SER A 107 13.50 19.65 -19.81
C SER A 107 13.93 20.86 -18.99
N VAL A 108 14.09 20.71 -17.67
CA VAL A 108 14.73 21.74 -16.83
C VAL A 108 16.16 22.09 -17.31
N PHE A 109 16.88 21.18 -17.96
CA PHE A 109 18.22 21.46 -18.48
C PHE A 109 18.21 22.33 -19.76
N ASP A 110 17.17 22.24 -20.59
CA ASP A 110 17.04 23.10 -21.77
C ASP A 110 16.73 24.56 -21.38
N SER A 111 16.26 24.76 -20.15
CA SER A 111 15.85 26.05 -19.59
C SER A 111 16.97 26.79 -18.84
N SER A 112 18.22 26.29 -18.90
CA SER A 112 19.34 26.67 -18.02
C SER A 112 19.87 28.10 -18.16
N GLY A 113 19.26 28.94 -18.99
CA GLY A 113 19.58 30.36 -19.12
C GLY A 113 18.54 31.31 -18.50
N GLU A 114 17.28 30.87 -18.35
CA GLU A 114 16.16 31.76 -18.00
C GLU A 114 15.42 31.34 -16.72
N VAL A 115 15.43 30.05 -16.37
CA VAL A 115 14.53 29.49 -15.33
C VAL A 115 15.21 29.33 -13.96
N GLY A 116 16.54 29.41 -13.88
CA GLY A 116 17.29 29.40 -12.61
C GLY A 116 17.73 28.01 -12.15
N ASP A 117 18.22 27.93 -10.91
CA ASP A 117 18.78 26.69 -10.33
C ASP A 117 17.69 25.73 -9.82
N ILE A 118 17.99 24.43 -9.84
CA ILE A 118 17.13 23.39 -9.24
C ILE A 118 17.01 23.62 -7.74
N THR A 119 15.81 23.97 -7.27
CA THR A 119 15.54 24.36 -5.88
C THR A 119 15.00 23.21 -5.02
N GLY A 120 14.48 22.16 -5.66
CA GLY A 120 13.97 20.98 -4.98
C GLY A 120 13.26 20.04 -5.94
N PHE A 121 12.43 19.16 -5.41
CA PHE A 121 11.55 18.28 -6.17
C PHE A 121 10.13 18.43 -5.64
N TYR A 122 9.22 18.92 -6.48
CA TYR A 122 7.84 19.24 -6.12
C TYR A 122 6.88 18.38 -6.94
N MET A 123 6.01 17.64 -6.27
CA MET A 123 4.93 16.85 -6.86
C MET A 123 3.61 17.52 -6.47
N ILE A 124 2.92 18.12 -7.44
CA ILE A 124 1.78 19.03 -7.23
C ILE A 124 0.52 18.38 -7.80
N ASP A 125 -0.56 18.32 -7.03
CA ASP A 125 -1.90 17.93 -7.48
C ASP A 125 -3.00 18.69 -6.71
N GLU A 126 -4.26 18.30 -6.91
CA GLU A 126 -5.44 18.86 -6.21
C GLU A 126 -5.40 18.71 -4.67
N GLU A 127 -4.61 17.79 -4.12
CA GLU A 127 -4.42 17.59 -2.67
C GLU A 127 -3.19 18.37 -2.15
N GLY A 128 -2.63 19.29 -2.93
CA GLY A 128 -1.50 20.13 -2.57
C GLY A 128 -0.16 19.61 -3.09
N VAL A 129 0.91 19.82 -2.32
CA VAL A 129 2.29 19.59 -2.77
C VAL A 129 3.02 18.61 -1.86
N LEU A 130 3.62 17.58 -2.45
CA LEU A 130 4.64 16.74 -1.82
C LEU A 130 6.02 17.24 -2.25
N THR A 131 6.96 17.38 -1.32
CA THR A 131 8.29 17.96 -1.60
C THR A 131 9.45 17.06 -1.17
N SER A 132 10.58 17.19 -1.85
CA SER A 132 11.87 16.65 -1.42
C SER A 132 13.03 17.60 -1.76
N VAL A 133 14.13 17.42 -1.03
CA VAL A 133 15.42 18.09 -1.24
C VAL A 133 16.52 17.13 -1.73
N ASP A 134 16.29 15.80 -1.71
CA ASP A 134 17.24 14.81 -2.25
C ASP A 134 17.08 14.75 -3.77
N VAL A 135 17.78 15.65 -4.45
CA VAL A 135 17.82 15.79 -5.92
C VAL A 135 19.27 15.84 -6.37
N ASN A 136 19.65 14.97 -7.30
CA ASN A 136 21.03 14.82 -7.75
C ASN A 136 21.08 14.85 -9.28
N ALA A 137 21.85 15.77 -9.84
CA ALA A 137 22.12 15.80 -11.28
C ALA A 137 23.18 14.74 -11.66
N LYS A 138 22.89 13.98 -12.72
CA LYS A 138 23.80 13.00 -13.33
C LYS A 138 24.49 13.66 -14.52
N PHE A 139 25.82 13.65 -14.50
CA PHE A 139 26.65 14.15 -15.60
C PHE A 139 27.29 13.00 -16.38
N VAL A 140 27.38 13.14 -17.70
CA VAL A 140 28.10 12.22 -18.59
C VAL A 140 28.99 13.07 -19.50
N ASN A 141 30.29 12.77 -19.51
CA ASN A 141 31.30 13.52 -20.28
C ASN A 141 31.26 15.05 -20.05
N GLY A 142 31.01 15.47 -18.80
CA GLY A 142 30.93 16.89 -18.41
C GLY A 142 29.62 17.59 -18.78
N LYS A 143 28.68 16.93 -19.46
CA LYS A 143 27.34 17.47 -19.77
C LYS A 143 26.29 16.94 -18.77
N PRO A 144 25.30 17.75 -18.37
CA PRO A 144 24.14 17.25 -17.64
C PRO A 144 23.37 16.26 -18.53
N ALA A 145 23.00 15.11 -17.98
CA ALA A 145 22.41 14.00 -18.74
C ALA A 145 21.12 13.46 -18.11
N GLY A 146 20.95 13.59 -16.79
CA GLY A 146 19.71 13.22 -16.13
C GLY A 146 19.61 13.76 -14.70
N ILE A 147 18.48 13.52 -14.04
CA ILE A 147 18.28 13.82 -12.62
C ILE A 147 17.76 12.56 -11.91
N GLU A 148 18.31 12.25 -10.73
CA GLU A 148 17.73 11.31 -9.78
C GLU A 148 17.20 12.08 -8.56
N ALA A 149 15.89 11.98 -8.30
CA ALA A 149 15.24 12.56 -7.13
C ALA A 149 14.67 11.45 -6.22
N LYS A 150 14.77 11.62 -4.90
CA LYS A 150 14.26 10.64 -3.94
C LYS A 150 13.22 11.26 -3.02
N TYR A 151 12.12 10.56 -2.81
CA TYR A 151 11.07 10.92 -1.86
C TYR A 151 10.96 9.85 -0.78
N ILE A 152 11.22 10.23 0.48
CA ILE A 152 11.21 9.33 1.64
C ILE A 152 9.86 9.45 2.35
N MET A 153 9.22 8.31 2.58
CA MET A 153 7.96 8.18 3.30
C MET A 153 8.22 7.46 4.64
N ARG A 154 7.95 8.12 5.74
CA ARG A 154 8.13 7.61 7.12
C ARG A 154 6.82 7.22 7.79
N THR A 155 5.68 7.60 7.20
CA THR A 155 4.36 7.28 7.75
C THR A 155 3.44 6.64 6.70
N PRO A 156 2.46 5.82 7.10
CA PRO A 156 1.44 5.30 6.18
C PRO A 156 0.63 6.41 5.48
N ARG A 157 0.46 7.57 6.13
CA ARG A 157 -0.26 8.73 5.56
C ARG A 157 0.50 9.34 4.39
N GLU A 158 1.82 9.49 4.50
CA GLU A 158 2.68 9.93 3.38
C GLU A 158 2.64 8.92 2.24
N TRP A 159 2.66 7.62 2.56
CA TRP A 159 2.54 6.56 1.55
C TRP A 159 1.21 6.62 0.79
N ASP A 160 0.08 6.70 1.50
CA ASP A 160 -1.25 6.78 0.86
C ASP A 160 -1.39 8.07 0.02
N ARG A 161 -0.87 9.20 0.52
CA ARG A 161 -0.86 10.49 -0.19
C ARG A 161 0.03 10.45 -1.45
N PHE A 162 1.17 9.76 -1.38
CA PHE A 162 2.07 9.53 -2.51
C PHE A 162 1.43 8.63 -3.57
N MET A 163 0.80 7.53 -3.16
CA MET A 163 0.12 6.62 -4.09
C MET A 163 -1.02 7.34 -4.84
N ARG A 164 -1.78 8.22 -4.16
CA ARG A 164 -2.82 9.06 -4.79
C ARG A 164 -2.26 10.07 -5.80
N PHE A 165 -1.12 10.69 -5.51
CA PHE A 165 -0.41 11.52 -6.49
C PHE A 165 0.01 10.69 -7.71
N MET A 166 0.67 9.54 -7.48
CA MET A 166 1.18 8.69 -8.55
C MET A 166 0.07 8.08 -9.41
N GLU A 167 -1.08 7.73 -8.84
CA GLU A 167 -2.25 7.28 -9.58
C GLU A 167 -2.79 8.38 -10.51
N ARG A 168 -2.96 9.61 -9.99
CA ARG A 168 -3.36 10.76 -10.82
C ARG A 168 -2.33 11.06 -11.92
N TYR A 169 -1.05 11.15 -11.55
CA TYR A 169 0.05 11.44 -12.48
C TYR A 169 0.22 10.36 -13.57
N ALA A 170 -0.01 9.08 -13.22
CA ALA A 170 0.00 8.01 -14.20
C ALA A 170 -1.19 8.14 -15.18
N ASN A 171 -2.38 8.41 -14.66
CA ASN A 171 -3.59 8.58 -15.48
C ASN A 171 -3.50 9.77 -16.44
N SER A 172 -2.88 10.90 -16.05
CA SER A 172 -2.70 12.06 -16.94
C SER A 172 -1.64 11.84 -18.03
N ASN A 173 -0.60 11.05 -17.74
CA ASN A 173 0.55 10.83 -18.63
C ASN A 173 0.50 9.47 -19.36
N GLY A 174 -0.59 8.70 -19.22
CA GLY A 174 -0.76 7.40 -19.88
C GLY A 174 0.13 6.28 -19.36
N LEU A 175 0.71 6.43 -18.15
CA LEU A 175 1.61 5.44 -17.55
C LEU A 175 0.86 4.25 -16.96
N GLN A 176 1.55 3.11 -16.88
CA GLN A 176 1.05 1.90 -16.23
C GLN A 176 2.07 1.37 -15.22
N PHE A 177 1.59 0.93 -14.05
CA PHE A 177 2.45 0.32 -13.02
C PHE A 177 2.87 -1.10 -13.44
N VAL A 178 4.11 -1.25 -13.88
CA VAL A 178 4.72 -2.57 -14.11
C VAL A 178 5.30 -3.09 -12.79
N LYS A 179 4.69 -4.12 -12.22
CA LYS A 179 5.25 -4.84 -11.08
C LYS A 179 6.30 -5.83 -11.57
N SER A 180 7.55 -5.63 -11.14
CA SER A 180 8.64 -6.62 -11.23
C SER A 180 8.79 -7.43 -9.93
#